data_AF-G9H2S4-F1
#
_entry.id   AF-G9H2S4-F1
#
_cell.length_a   1.000
_cell.length_b   1.000
_cell.length_c   1.000
_cell.angle_alpha   90.00
_cell.angle_beta   90.00
_cell.angle_gamma   90.00
#
_symmetry.space_group_name_H-M   'P 1'
#
loop_
_entity.id
_entity.type
_entity.pdbx_description
1 polymer ?
#
loop_
_entity_poly.entity_id
_entity_poly.type
_entity_poly.pdbx_seq_one_letter_code
_entity_poly.pdbx_strand_id
1 'polypeptide(L)' 'IAEVERVLSILDGAVLVISAVESVQPQTRALMRALRRLRVPTLLF' A
#
# COMPACT_ATOMS: atom_id res chain seq x y z
N ILE A 1 -8.95 8.66 -3.36
CA ILE A 1 -8.19 7.66 -4.15
C ILE A 1 -7.19 8.33 -5.08
N ALA A 2 -7.59 9.32 -5.90
CA ALA A 2 -6.70 9.97 -6.87
C ALA A 2 -5.41 10.57 -6.26
N GLU A 3 -5.50 11.23 -5.10
CA GLU A 3 -4.32 11.80 -4.44
C GLU A 3 -3.37 10.73 -3.88
N VAL A 4 -3.92 9.66 -3.29
CA VAL A 4 -3.14 8.52 -2.81
C VAL A 4 -2.39 7.87 -3.97
N GLU A 5 -3.06 7.59 -5.08
CA GLU A 5 -2.38 6.98 -6.24
C GLU A 5 -1.30 7.89 -6.83
N ARG A 6 -1.50 9.22 -6.83
CA ARG A 6 -0.50 10.19 -7.26
C ARG A 6 0.73 10.22 -6.35
N VAL A 7 0.54 10.12 -5.03
CA VAL A 7 1.68 10.04 -4.10
C VAL A 7 2.40 8.70 -4.25
N LEU A 8 1.68 7.61 -4.44
CA LEU A 8 2.28 6.28 -4.62
C LEU A 8 3.16 6.18 -5.88
N SER A 9 2.89 6.96 -6.94
CA SER A 9 3.64 6.87 -8.20
C SER A 9 5.05 7.47 -8.16
N ILE A 10 5.41 8.17 -7.08
CA ILE A 10 6.74 8.80 -6.93
C ILE A 10 7.59 8.13 -5.84
N LEU A 11 7.12 7.03 -5.26
CA LEU A 11 7.82 6.35 -4.17
C LEU A 11 8.86 5.35 -4.70
N ASP A 12 10.06 5.40 -4.14
CA ASP A 12 11.10 4.38 -4.33
C ASP A 12 10.87 3.14 -3.44
N GLY A 13 10.03 3.26 -2.42
CA GLY A 13 9.68 2.19 -1.49
C GLY A 13 8.53 2.58 -0.56
N ALA A 14 7.90 1.61 0.09
CA ALA A 14 6.79 1.83 1.01
C ALA A 14 6.84 0.86 2.22
N VAL A 15 6.27 1.29 3.35
CA VAL A 15 5.96 0.42 4.49
C VAL A 15 4.45 0.32 4.61
N LEU A 16 3.91 -0.89 4.51
CA LEU A 16 2.49 -1.17 4.70
C LEU A 16 2.28 -1.71 6.11
N VAL A 17 1.67 -0.89 6.97
CA VAL A 17 1.34 -1.24 8.34
C VAL A 17 -0.02 -1.96 8.38
N ILE A 18 -0.05 -3.15 8.98
CA ILE A 18 -1.22 -4.00 9.08
C ILE A 18 -1.54 -4.22 10.57
N SER A 19 -2.77 -3.90 10.96
CA SER A 19 -3.25 -4.20 12.30
C SER A 19 -3.37 -5.73 12.47
N ALA A 20 -2.61 -6.29 13.41
CA ALA A 20 -2.68 -7.71 13.77
C ALA A 20 -4.04 -8.07 14.41
N VAL A 21 -4.70 -7.09 15.03
CA VAL A 21 -5.98 -7.26 15.74
C VAL A 21 -7.16 -7.19 14.78
N GLU A 22 -7.13 -6.25 13.82
CA GLU A 22 -8.30 -5.91 13.01
C GLU A 22 -8.35 -6.65 11.66
N SER A 23 -7.43 -7.60 11.43
CA SER A 23 -7.32 -8.35 10.16
C SER A 23 -7.12 -7.46 8.93
N VAL A 24 -6.98 -8.07 7.75
CA VAL A 24 -6.77 -7.33 6.50
C VAL A 24 -8.08 -6.74 5.97
N GLN A 25 -8.21 -5.42 6.08
CA GLN A 25 -9.37 -4.67 5.60
C GLN A 25 -9.36 -4.52 4.05
N PRO A 26 -10.52 -4.26 3.42
CA PRO A 26 -10.62 -4.05 1.96
C PRO A 26 -9.70 -2.93 1.44
N GLN A 27 -9.52 -1.85 2.22
CA GLN A 27 -8.64 -0.74 1.86
C GLN A 27 -7.17 -1.16 1.84
N THR A 28 -6.72 -1.96 2.81
CA THR A 28 -5.36 -2.52 2.83
C THR A 28 -5.09 -3.35 1.57
N ARG A 29 -6.08 -4.13 1.12
CA ARG A 29 -5.97 -4.90 -0.14
C ARG A 29 -5.86 -4.00 -1.37
N ALA A 30 -6.59 -2.88 -1.39
CA ALA A 30 -6.51 -1.90 -2.48
C ALA A 30 -5.11 -1.25 -2.54
N LEU A 31 -4.57 -0.83 -1.39
CA LEU A 31 -3.23 -0.24 -1.31
C LEU A 31 -2.14 -1.24 -1.74
N MET A 32 -2.21 -2.47 -1.25
CA MET A 32 -1.30 -3.56 -1.61
C MET A 32 -1.35 -3.88 -3.12
N ARG A 33 -2.52 -3.77 -3.76
CA ARG A 33 -2.66 -3.95 -5.22
C ARG A 33 -2.04 -2.78 -5.99
N ALA A 34 -2.23 -1.55 -5.53
CA ALA A 34 -1.64 -0.36 -6.15
C ALA A 34 -0.11 -0.39 -6.10
N LEU A 35 0.48 -0.66 -4.92
CA LEU A 35 1.93 -0.79 -4.74
C LEU A 35 2.53 -1.87 -5.64
N ARG A 36 1.88 -3.05 -5.74
CA ARG A 36 2.30 -4.13 -6.66
C ARG A 36 2.24 -3.71 -8.13
N ARG A 37 1.17 -3.02 -8.55
CA ARG A 37 1.02 -2.54 -9.93
C ARG A 37 2.11 -1.54 -10.31
N LEU A 38 2.49 -0.68 -9.37
CA LEU A 38 3.56 0.31 -9.52
C LEU A 38 4.97 -0.27 -9.33
N ARG A 39 5.08 -1.55 -8.95
CA ARG A 39 6.35 -2.24 -8.66
C ARG A 39 7.18 -1.55 -7.56
N VAL A 40 6.50 -0.93 -6.59
CA VAL A 40 7.15 -0.29 -5.45
C VAL A 40 7.56 -1.36 -4.42
N PRO A 41 8.86 -1.50 -4.08
CA PRO A 41 9.30 -2.37 -2.99
C PRO A 41 8.56 -2.03 -1.70
N THR A 42 7.93 -3.02 -1.07
CA THR A 42 7.07 -2.80 0.10
C THR A 42 7.48 -3.71 1.26
N LEU A 43 7.78 -3.12 2.42
CA LEU A 43 7.93 -3.83 3.68
C LEU A 43 6.57 -3.94 4.38
N LEU A 44 6.29 -5.09 5.02
CA LEU A 44 5.09 -5.28 5.83
C LEU A 44 5.46 -5.17 7.30
N PHE A 45 4.68 -4.41 8.05
CA PHE A 45 4.81 -4.23 9.49
C PHE A 45 3.48 -4.52 10.18
#